data_AF-A0A263D719-F1
#
_entry.id   AF-A0A263D719-F1
#
_cell.length_a   1.000
_cell.length_b   1.000
_cell.length_c   1.000
_cell.angle_alpha   90.00
_cell.angle_beta   90.00
_cell.angle_gamma   90.00
#
_symmetry.space_group_name_H-M   'P 1'
#
loop_
_entity.id
_entity.type
_entity.pdbx_description
1 polymer ?
#
loop_
_entity_poly.entity_id
_entity_poly.type
_entity_poly.pdbx_seq_one_letter_code
_entity_poly.pdbx_strand_id
1 'polypeptide(L)'
;MWIGFPGTELREMRNFSRGLRKTPLVSQAQHNVLSGAIRVTSRSKVPRRWSGTLPWIDHADADWLLILIRKLYGPGPIAMIDPSTRNFLAPQQSVGRGRLAQWDPTAGTVTTAGGQAFWTRTGTAQLRWVHPIWGRWPTSTGLVVSFRQYAGTGRTGLRFYDAAGVQISGADTAGSVHTATSPSGAQWVQPYLSATGSGTVPMPLSCLLYGSVAPEDFPVGEHCAAFAIGNPDEIVDALPRRTVALELLEQF
;
A
#
# COMPACT_ATOMS: atom_id res chain seq x y z
N MET A 1 -0.55 -1.36 14.32
CA MET A 1 -0.09 -0.75 13.05
C MET A 1 1.23 -1.40 12.70
N TRP A 2 1.57 -1.58 11.44
CA TRP A 2 2.93 -1.99 11.05
C TRP A 2 3.67 -0.82 10.43
N ILE A 3 4.92 -0.61 10.80
CA ILE A 3 5.75 0.49 10.29
C ILE A 3 7.20 0.05 10.16
N GLY A 4 7.88 0.50 9.12
CA GLY A 4 9.28 0.17 8.93
C GLY A 4 9.85 0.48 7.55
N PHE A 5 11.07 0.01 7.32
CA PHE A 5 11.73 0.13 6.02
C PHE A 5 11.24 -0.99 5.09
N PRO A 6 10.60 -0.64 3.97
CA PRO A 6 10.19 -1.61 2.96
C PRO A 6 11.37 -2.48 2.51
N GLY A 7 11.20 -3.80 2.51
CA GLY A 7 12.24 -4.74 2.06
C GLY A 7 13.30 -5.08 3.10
N THR A 8 13.28 -4.47 4.28
CA THR A 8 14.18 -4.83 5.39
C THR A 8 13.40 -5.44 6.53
N GLU A 9 12.52 -4.65 7.13
CA GLU A 9 11.71 -5.08 8.27
C GLU A 9 10.54 -4.11 8.45
N LEU A 10 9.33 -4.66 8.54
CA LEU A 10 8.19 -3.98 9.15
C LEU A 10 7.93 -4.61 10.50
N ARG A 11 7.73 -3.76 11.50
CA ARG A 11 7.42 -4.20 12.85
C ARG A 11 6.02 -3.77 13.25
N GLU A 12 5.33 -4.67 13.94
CA GLU A 12 4.05 -4.35 14.57
C GLU A 12 4.31 -3.43 15.77
N MET A 13 3.78 -2.21 15.72
CA MET A 13 3.64 -1.36 16.88
C MET A 13 2.27 -1.57 17.48
N ARG A 14 2.26 -2.09 18.71
CA ARG A 14 1.06 -2.36 19.49
C ARG A 14 0.65 -1.09 20.26
N ASN A 15 -0.59 -1.04 20.72
CA ASN A 15 -1.11 0.06 21.54
C ASN A 15 -1.12 1.45 20.89
N PHE A 16 -1.14 1.54 19.55
CA PHE A 16 -1.42 2.81 18.89
C PHE A 16 -2.84 3.28 19.26
N SER A 17 -2.93 4.31 20.11
CA SER A 17 -4.19 4.72 20.72
C SER A 17 -5.07 5.52 19.76
N ARG A 18 -6.38 5.59 20.09
CA ARG A 18 -7.41 6.35 19.37
C ARG A 18 -6.92 7.77 19.10
N GLY A 19 -6.89 8.17 17.82
CA GLY A 19 -6.39 9.49 17.43
C GLY A 19 -5.80 9.54 16.03
N LEU A 20 -5.64 8.37 15.38
CA LEU A 20 -5.36 8.18 13.97
C LEU A 20 -6.17 9.17 13.11
N ARG A 21 -5.57 10.29 12.75
CA ARG A 21 -6.16 11.28 11.85
C ARG A 21 -5.40 11.24 10.54
N LYS A 22 -6.08 10.70 9.53
CA LYS A 22 -5.66 10.74 8.14
C LYS A 22 -6.24 12.01 7.53
N THR A 23 -5.47 13.09 7.55
CA THR A 23 -5.92 14.39 7.05
C THR A 23 -5.23 14.66 5.72
N PRO A 24 -5.97 15.03 4.65
CA PRO A 24 -5.32 15.59 3.47
C PRO A 24 -4.58 16.87 3.89
N LEU A 25 -3.33 17.03 3.48
CA LEU A 25 -2.58 18.26 3.66
C LEU A 25 -3.15 19.31 2.69
N VAL A 26 -4.29 19.91 3.05
CA VAL A 26 -5.01 20.83 2.17
C VAL A 26 -4.20 22.12 2.01
N SER A 27 -3.51 22.25 0.88
CA SER A 27 -3.15 23.54 0.31
C SER A 27 -4.06 23.80 -0.89
N GLN A 28 -5.35 24.06 -0.66
CA GLN A 28 -6.20 24.62 -1.72
C GLN A 28 -5.83 26.09 -1.87
N ALA A 29 -5.18 26.45 -2.97
CA ALA A 29 -5.03 27.84 -3.37
C ALA A 29 -6.26 28.25 -4.18
N GLN A 30 -7.18 28.99 -3.55
CA GLN A 30 -8.26 29.68 -4.26
C GLN A 30 -7.74 31.05 -4.70
N HIS A 31 -7.69 31.29 -6.01
CA HIS A 31 -7.42 32.62 -6.55
C HIS A 31 -8.74 33.21 -7.07
N ASN A 32 -9.19 34.30 -6.46
CA ASN A 32 -10.28 35.11 -6.98
C ASN A 32 -9.70 36.02 -8.06
N VAL A 33 -10.08 35.77 -9.32
CA VAL A 33 -9.77 36.68 -10.43
C VAL A 33 -10.89 37.72 -10.52
N LEU A 34 -10.54 38.99 -10.77
CA LEU A 34 -11.47 40.13 -10.87
C LEU A 34 -12.63 39.95 -11.88
N SER A 35 -12.61 38.89 -12.71
CA SER A 35 -13.62 38.58 -13.71
C SER A 35 -14.72 37.62 -13.24
N GLY A 36 -14.83 37.30 -11.94
CA GLY A 36 -15.86 36.40 -11.40
C GLY A 36 -15.67 34.91 -11.71
N ALA A 37 -14.53 34.54 -12.31
CA ALA A 37 -14.18 33.15 -12.58
C ALA A 37 -13.36 32.56 -11.40
N ILE A 38 -13.89 31.52 -10.76
CA ILE A 38 -13.20 30.76 -9.73
C ILE A 38 -12.30 29.73 -10.42
N ARG A 39 -10.98 29.90 -10.35
CA ARG A 39 -10.02 28.88 -10.81
C ARG A 39 -9.53 28.07 -9.62
N VAL A 40 -10.04 26.84 -9.48
CA VAL A 40 -9.53 25.88 -8.50
C VAL A 40 -8.34 25.16 -9.12
N THR A 41 -7.16 25.30 -8.53
CA THR A 41 -6.02 24.43 -8.84
C THR A 41 -5.90 23.40 -7.73
N SER A 42 -6.13 22.13 -8.06
CA SER A 42 -5.85 21.01 -7.16
C SER A 42 -4.56 20.33 -7.61
N ARG A 43 -3.72 19.94 -6.65
CA ARG A 43 -2.62 19.02 -6.95
C ARG A 43 -3.22 17.66 -7.34
N SER A 44 -2.59 16.97 -8.29
CA SER A 44 -3.03 15.63 -8.74
C SER A 44 -3.11 14.60 -7.60
N LYS A 45 -2.38 14.81 -6.50
CA LYS A 45 -2.43 14.05 -5.26
C LYS A 45 -2.10 14.98 -4.09
N VAL A 46 -2.98 15.07 -3.11
CA VAL A 46 -2.75 15.83 -1.87
C VAL A 46 -2.01 14.91 -0.89
N PRO A 47 -0.80 15.25 -0.42
CA PRO A 47 -0.10 14.43 0.57
C PRO A 47 -0.99 14.25 1.80
N ARG A 48 -1.02 13.04 2.35
CA ARG A 48 -1.71 12.82 3.63
C ARG A 48 -0.72 13.02 4.77
N ARG A 49 -1.17 13.75 5.78
CA ARG A 49 -0.54 13.72 7.09
C ARG A 49 -1.27 12.69 7.92
N TRP A 50 -0.49 11.90 8.62
CA TRP A 50 -0.97 10.95 9.59
C TRP A 50 -0.40 11.33 10.94
N SER A 51 -1.26 11.41 11.94
CA SER A 51 -0.82 11.67 13.31
C SER A 51 -1.58 10.81 14.30
N GLY A 52 -0.92 10.50 15.40
CA GLY A 52 -1.55 9.94 16.58
C GLY A 52 -0.54 9.72 17.70
N THR A 53 -1.00 9.09 18.77
CA THR A 53 -0.25 8.98 20.02
C THR A 53 -0.01 7.53 20.41
N LEU A 54 1.23 7.27 20.81
CA LEU A 54 1.74 6.01 21.34
C LEU A 54 1.90 6.15 22.87
N PRO A 55 0.87 5.83 23.67
CA PRO A 55 0.99 5.84 25.12
C PRO A 55 1.83 4.64 25.58
N TRP A 56 2.70 4.86 26.57
CA TRP A 56 3.43 3.78 27.24
C TRP A 56 4.20 2.86 26.28
N ILE A 57 4.94 3.45 25.34
CA ILE A 57 5.76 2.69 24.39
C ILE A 57 6.76 1.82 25.15
N ASP A 58 6.87 0.55 24.76
CA ASP A 58 7.87 -0.34 25.34
C ASP A 58 9.27 0.00 24.80
N HIS A 59 10.33 -0.50 25.47
CA HIS A 59 11.70 -0.20 25.07
C HIS A 59 12.01 -0.68 23.64
N ALA A 60 11.43 -1.79 23.21
CA ALA A 60 11.78 -2.37 21.93
C ALA A 60 11.12 -1.61 20.76
N ASP A 61 9.91 -1.07 20.96
CA ASP A 61 9.23 -0.18 20.02
C ASP A 61 9.86 1.23 20.04
N ALA A 62 10.34 1.69 21.19
CA ALA A 62 11.12 2.93 21.30
C ALA A 62 12.43 2.87 20.51
N ASP A 63 13.20 1.79 20.69
CA ASP A 63 14.43 1.54 19.94
C ASP A 63 14.15 1.43 18.43
N TRP A 64 13.04 0.81 18.06
CA TRP A 64 12.60 0.75 16.67
C TRP A 64 12.34 2.14 16.09
N LEU A 65 11.61 3.01 16.79
CA LEU A 65 11.42 4.39 16.35
C LEU A 65 12.73 5.15 16.20
N LEU A 66 13.69 4.97 17.12
CA LEU A 66 15.02 5.57 17.01
C LEU A 66 15.76 5.07 15.76
N ILE A 67 15.64 3.77 15.43
CA ILE A 67 16.19 3.19 14.20
C ILE A 67 15.59 3.86 12.95
N LEU A 68 14.26 4.06 12.93
CA LEU A 68 13.57 4.73 11.82
C LEU A 68 13.99 6.19 11.68
N ILE A 69 14.04 6.93 12.80
CA ILE A 69 14.43 8.35 12.83
C ILE A 69 15.87 8.53 12.37
N ARG A 70 16.77 7.69 12.89
CA ARG A 70 18.20 7.73 12.55
C ARG A 70 18.51 7.13 11.18
N LYS A 71 17.51 6.56 10.49
CA LYS A 71 17.65 6.03 9.13
C LYS A 71 18.76 4.99 9.02
N LEU A 72 18.90 4.12 10.02
CA LEU A 72 20.02 3.16 10.07
C LEU A 72 20.01 2.15 8.91
N TYR A 73 18.84 1.89 8.33
CA TYR A 73 18.70 1.03 7.14
C TYR A 73 18.68 1.82 5.81
N GLY A 74 18.96 3.13 5.85
CA GLY A 74 19.10 3.97 4.68
C GLY A 74 18.12 5.15 4.63
N PRO A 75 18.32 6.08 3.68
CA PRO A 75 17.59 7.35 3.63
C PRO A 75 16.16 7.25 3.11
N GLY A 76 15.73 6.05 2.69
CA GLY A 76 14.46 5.82 2.01
C GLY A 76 13.22 6.08 2.87
N PRO A 77 12.05 6.25 2.24
CA PRO A 77 10.81 6.40 2.96
C PRO A 77 10.44 5.11 3.70
N ILE A 78 9.67 5.26 4.77
CA ILE A 78 9.11 4.15 5.52
C ILE A 78 7.72 3.78 4.98
N ALA A 79 7.36 2.50 5.05
CA ALA A 79 6.00 2.05 4.83
C ALA A 79 5.23 2.04 6.15
N MET A 80 3.93 2.31 6.04
CA MET A 80 2.98 2.14 7.13
C MET A 80 1.78 1.33 6.63
N ILE A 81 1.43 0.31 7.40
CA ILE A 81 0.21 -0.48 7.24
C ILE A 81 -0.68 -0.16 8.44
N ASP A 82 -1.63 0.74 8.20
CA ASP A 82 -2.60 1.16 9.20
C ASP A 82 -3.89 0.32 9.12
N PRO A 83 -4.55 0.04 10.25
CA PRO A 83 -5.74 -0.80 10.27
C PRO A 83 -6.99 -0.11 9.70
N SER A 84 -6.94 1.20 9.41
CA SER A 84 -8.11 1.95 8.93
C SER A 84 -8.20 2.01 7.40
N THR A 85 -7.10 1.76 6.69
CA THR A 85 -7.07 1.71 5.22
C THR A 85 -7.88 0.51 4.74
N ARG A 86 -8.94 0.78 3.96
CA ARG A 86 -9.87 -0.26 3.49
C ARG A 86 -9.43 -0.93 2.19
N ASN A 87 -8.54 -0.28 1.44
CA ASN A 87 -7.90 -0.84 0.25
C ASN A 87 -6.55 -0.17 0.04
N PHE A 88 -5.47 -0.95 0.06
CA PHE A 88 -4.11 -0.45 -0.09
C PHE A 88 -3.73 -0.15 -1.54
N LEU A 89 -4.48 -0.64 -2.53
CA LEU A 89 -4.24 -0.28 -3.94
C LEU A 89 -4.39 1.22 -4.16
N ALA A 90 -3.75 1.77 -5.20
CA ALA A 90 -4.00 3.15 -5.58
C ALA A 90 -5.44 3.33 -6.11
N PRO A 91 -6.10 4.49 -5.93
CA PRO A 91 -7.50 4.69 -6.33
C PRO A 91 -7.79 4.31 -7.79
N GLN A 92 -6.90 4.68 -8.71
CA GLN A 92 -7.05 4.34 -10.12
C GLN A 92 -6.78 2.85 -10.37
N GLN A 93 -5.70 2.31 -9.78
CA GLN A 93 -5.32 0.91 -9.92
C GLN A 93 -6.42 -0.04 -9.42
N SER A 94 -7.11 0.31 -8.31
CA SER A 94 -8.20 -0.49 -7.75
C SER A 94 -9.43 -0.57 -8.66
N VAL A 95 -9.63 0.41 -9.55
CA VAL A 95 -10.75 0.45 -10.49
C VAL A 95 -10.36 0.07 -11.92
N GLY A 96 -9.14 -0.48 -12.10
CA GLY A 96 -8.64 -0.88 -13.41
C GLY A 96 -8.31 0.29 -14.34
N ARG A 97 -7.87 1.42 -13.77
CA ARG A 97 -7.49 2.65 -14.49
C ARG A 97 -6.11 3.13 -14.07
N GLY A 98 -5.53 4.04 -14.85
CA GLY A 98 -4.25 4.67 -14.52
C GLY A 98 -3.11 4.20 -15.41
N ARG A 99 -1.88 4.26 -14.88
CA ARG A 99 -0.66 3.99 -15.66
C ARG A 99 -0.48 2.49 -15.88
N LEU A 100 -0.12 2.09 -17.09
CA LEU A 100 0.09 0.69 -17.47
C LEU A 100 1.13 -0.02 -16.59
N ALA A 101 2.17 0.68 -16.15
CA ALA A 101 3.22 0.14 -15.27
C ALA A 101 2.73 -0.30 -13.88
N GLN A 102 1.48 -0.03 -13.53
CA GLN A 102 0.84 -0.54 -12.30
C GLN A 102 0.44 -2.02 -12.43
N TRP A 103 0.59 -2.61 -13.61
CA TRP A 103 0.38 -4.02 -13.86
C TRP A 103 1.52 -4.63 -14.66
N ASP A 104 1.97 -5.81 -14.23
CA ASP A 104 3.07 -6.56 -14.84
C ASP A 104 2.55 -7.93 -15.31
N PRO A 105 2.18 -8.07 -16.60
CA PRO A 105 1.77 -9.35 -17.17
C PRO A 105 2.98 -10.26 -17.40
N THR A 106 2.91 -11.53 -16.99
CA THR A 106 3.93 -12.54 -17.36
C THR A 106 3.85 -12.94 -18.83
N ALA A 107 2.68 -12.78 -19.44
CA ALA A 107 2.43 -13.01 -20.86
C ALA A 107 1.28 -12.13 -21.34
N GLY A 108 1.33 -11.75 -22.63
CA GLY A 108 0.40 -10.79 -23.21
C GLY A 108 0.79 -9.32 -22.93
N THR A 109 -0.18 -8.42 -23.05
CA THR A 109 0.05 -6.96 -22.92
C THR A 109 -1.05 -6.27 -22.14
N VAL A 110 -0.74 -5.15 -21.52
CA VAL A 110 -1.72 -4.24 -20.92
C VAL A 110 -1.82 -3.00 -21.79
N THR A 111 -3.04 -2.64 -22.19
CA THR A 111 -3.34 -1.46 -23.00
C THR A 111 -4.40 -0.62 -22.33
N THR A 112 -4.58 0.63 -22.78
CA THR A 112 -5.65 1.50 -22.29
C THR A 112 -6.54 1.98 -23.42
N ALA A 113 -7.85 1.95 -23.21
CA ALA A 113 -8.85 2.56 -24.09
C ALA A 113 -9.90 3.30 -23.24
N GLY A 114 -10.19 4.56 -23.57
CA GLY A 114 -11.15 5.37 -22.80
C GLY A 114 -10.79 5.54 -21.31
N GLY A 115 -9.50 5.48 -20.97
CA GLY A 115 -9.01 5.55 -19.58
C GLY A 115 -9.15 4.26 -18.77
N GLN A 116 -9.78 3.21 -19.33
CA GLN A 116 -9.83 1.87 -18.76
C GLN A 116 -8.63 1.05 -19.24
N ALA A 117 -8.00 0.31 -18.33
CA ALA A 117 -6.96 -0.64 -18.69
C ALA A 117 -7.58 -1.99 -19.11
N PHE A 118 -6.93 -2.65 -20.05
CA PHE A 118 -7.30 -3.96 -20.57
C PHE A 118 -6.07 -4.85 -20.56
N TRP A 119 -6.26 -6.12 -20.19
CA TRP A 119 -5.23 -7.14 -20.28
C TRP A 119 -5.55 -8.07 -21.44
N THR A 120 -4.70 -8.05 -22.47
CA THR A 120 -4.73 -9.02 -23.56
C THR A 120 -3.82 -10.17 -23.18
N ARG A 121 -4.40 -11.28 -22.72
CA ARG A 121 -3.67 -12.47 -22.28
C ARG A 121 -3.46 -13.44 -23.43
N THR A 122 -2.41 -14.25 -23.33
CA THR A 122 -2.10 -15.35 -24.26
C THR A 122 -1.67 -16.59 -23.48
N GLY A 123 -2.25 -17.75 -23.80
CA GLY A 123 -1.89 -19.01 -23.15
C GLY A 123 -2.12 -19.01 -21.64
N THR A 124 -1.15 -19.51 -20.87
CA THR A 124 -1.16 -19.44 -19.41
C THR A 124 -0.43 -18.17 -18.98
N ALA A 125 -1.17 -17.22 -18.42
CA ALA A 125 -0.65 -15.89 -18.12
C ALA A 125 -1.06 -15.44 -16.71
N GLN A 126 -0.25 -14.57 -16.13
CA GLN A 126 -0.53 -13.93 -14.86
C GLN A 126 -0.42 -12.43 -14.99
N LEU A 127 -1.27 -11.73 -14.27
CA LEU A 127 -1.25 -10.28 -14.16
C LEU A 127 -0.90 -9.92 -12.72
N ARG A 128 0.17 -9.15 -12.51
CA ARG A 128 0.68 -8.80 -11.19
C ARG A 128 0.41 -7.32 -10.90
N TRP A 129 -0.06 -6.99 -9.69
CA TRP A 129 -0.33 -5.61 -9.25
C TRP A 129 0.91 -4.94 -8.67
N VAL A 130 1.53 -4.05 -9.43
CA VAL A 130 2.79 -3.42 -9.08
C VAL A 130 2.54 -2.27 -8.09
N HIS A 131 3.32 -2.22 -7.01
CA HIS A 131 3.33 -1.06 -6.12
C HIS A 131 4.04 0.12 -6.80
N PRO A 132 3.47 1.34 -6.84
CA PRO A 132 4.01 2.43 -7.64
C PRO A 132 5.39 2.95 -7.18
N ILE A 133 5.76 2.71 -5.92
CA ILE A 133 7.04 3.17 -5.33
C ILE A 133 8.04 2.01 -5.27
N TRP A 134 7.71 0.93 -4.55
CA TRP A 134 8.61 -0.19 -4.31
C TRP A 134 8.51 -1.36 -5.29
N GLY A 135 7.62 -1.30 -6.29
CA GLY A 135 7.36 -2.40 -7.23
C GLY A 135 6.54 -3.55 -6.64
N ARG A 136 6.80 -3.95 -5.39
CA ARG A 136 6.02 -4.93 -4.62
C ARG A 136 5.43 -4.30 -3.36
N TRP A 137 4.48 -4.99 -2.75
CA TRP A 137 3.81 -4.49 -1.56
C TRP A 137 4.57 -4.92 -0.29
N PRO A 138 4.83 -4.01 0.66
CA PRO A 138 5.61 -4.33 1.84
C PRO A 138 4.82 -5.28 2.76
N THR A 139 5.49 -6.31 3.28
CA THR A 139 4.88 -7.23 4.25
C THR A 139 5.90 -7.62 5.33
N SER A 140 5.47 -8.37 6.34
CA SER A 140 6.35 -8.94 7.35
C SER A 140 5.79 -10.27 7.85
N THR A 141 6.64 -11.07 8.49
CA THR A 141 6.28 -12.42 8.97
C THR A 141 5.05 -12.35 9.89
N GLY A 142 4.06 -13.21 9.63
CA GLY A 142 2.82 -13.27 10.41
C GLY A 142 1.75 -12.24 10.00
N LEU A 143 2.07 -11.30 9.11
CA LEU A 143 1.08 -10.34 8.61
C LEU A 143 0.11 -11.03 7.64
N VAL A 144 -1.19 -10.94 7.93
CA VAL A 144 -2.26 -11.43 7.07
C VAL A 144 -2.48 -10.44 5.91
N VAL A 145 -2.52 -10.97 4.69
CA VAL A 145 -2.76 -10.22 3.45
C VAL A 145 -3.91 -10.87 2.71
N SER A 146 -4.85 -10.06 2.22
CA SER A 146 -5.99 -10.52 1.43
C SER A 146 -6.06 -9.73 0.12
N PHE A 147 -6.20 -10.45 -0.99
CA PHE A 147 -6.38 -9.85 -2.30
C PHE A 147 -7.69 -10.35 -2.92
N ARG A 148 -8.51 -9.41 -3.37
CA ARG A 148 -9.77 -9.66 -4.07
C ARG A 148 -9.78 -8.98 -5.43
N GLN A 149 -10.35 -9.62 -6.44
CA GLN A 149 -10.51 -9.11 -7.80
C GLN A 149 -11.84 -9.57 -8.43
N TYR A 150 -12.38 -8.82 -9.39
CA TYR A 150 -13.63 -9.13 -10.10
C TYR A 150 -13.45 -9.29 -11.62
N ALA A 151 -12.71 -10.32 -12.04
CA ALA A 151 -12.48 -10.65 -13.45
C ALA A 151 -13.48 -11.67 -14.01
N GLY A 152 -14.41 -12.17 -13.19
CA GLY A 152 -15.39 -13.21 -13.52
C GLY A 152 -14.81 -14.59 -13.82
N THR A 153 -13.51 -14.67 -14.15
CA THR A 153 -12.77 -15.90 -14.50
C THR A 153 -11.31 -15.77 -14.04
N GLY A 154 -10.65 -16.90 -13.76
CA GLY A 154 -9.26 -16.95 -13.30
C GLY A 154 -9.11 -17.34 -11.83
N ARG A 155 -7.86 -17.35 -11.36
CA ARG A 155 -7.50 -17.68 -9.97
C ARG A 155 -6.79 -16.49 -9.35
N THR A 156 -7.21 -16.13 -8.15
CA THR A 156 -6.66 -14.99 -7.40
C THR A 156 -5.59 -15.51 -6.47
N GLY A 157 -4.44 -14.82 -6.38
CA GLY A 157 -3.34 -15.31 -5.58
C GLY A 157 -2.43 -14.24 -5.00
N LEU A 158 -1.58 -14.70 -4.09
CA LEU A 158 -0.53 -13.92 -3.44
C LEU A 158 0.80 -14.68 -3.56
N ARG A 159 1.88 -13.95 -3.89
CA ARG A 159 3.26 -14.45 -3.84
C ARG A 159 4.07 -13.65 -2.86
N PHE A 160 4.90 -14.33 -2.08
CA PHE A 160 5.77 -13.74 -1.08
C PHE A 160 7.22 -13.83 -1.50
N TYR A 161 7.99 -12.78 -1.23
CA TYR A 161 9.40 -12.68 -1.57
C TYR A 161 10.21 -12.20 -0.37
N ASP A 162 11.47 -12.62 -0.33
CA ASP A 162 12.45 -12.11 0.63
C ASP A 162 12.94 -10.70 0.24
N ALA A 163 13.83 -10.13 1.06
CA ALA A 163 14.44 -8.82 0.82
C ALA A 163 15.16 -8.71 -0.54
N ALA A 164 15.78 -9.80 -1.01
CA ALA A 164 16.50 -9.86 -2.28
C ALA A 164 15.57 -10.00 -3.50
N GLY A 165 14.27 -10.20 -3.27
CA GLY A 165 13.28 -10.39 -4.33
C GLY A 165 13.19 -11.84 -4.83
N VAL A 166 13.74 -12.80 -4.08
CA VAL A 166 13.58 -14.24 -4.34
C VAL A 166 12.23 -14.68 -3.80
N GLN A 167 11.49 -15.45 -4.61
CA GLN A 167 10.18 -15.96 -4.21
C GLN A 167 10.36 -17.02 -3.12
N ILE A 168 9.70 -16.81 -1.96
CA ILE A 168 9.67 -17.76 -0.84
C ILE A 168 8.49 -18.72 -1.02
N SER A 169 7.31 -18.18 -1.32
CA SER A 169 6.09 -18.97 -1.47
C SER A 169 5.06 -18.25 -2.33
N GLY A 170 4.00 -18.98 -2.70
CA GLY A 170 2.83 -18.40 -3.33
C GLY A 170 1.75 -19.44 -3.55
N ALA A 171 0.50 -18.98 -3.50
CA ALA A 171 -0.67 -19.80 -3.75
C ALA A 171 -1.73 -18.97 -4.47
N ASP A 172 -2.66 -19.65 -5.10
CA ASP A 172 -3.88 -19.07 -5.64
C ASP A 172 -5.08 -19.97 -5.37
N THR A 173 -6.27 -19.37 -5.39
CA THR A 173 -7.55 -20.06 -5.31
C THR A 173 -8.40 -19.70 -6.52
N ALA A 174 -9.19 -20.68 -6.99
CA ALA A 174 -10.27 -20.38 -7.92
C ALA A 174 -11.24 -19.39 -7.26
N GLY A 175 -11.69 -18.40 -8.01
CA GLY A 175 -12.60 -17.37 -7.52
C GLY A 175 -11.92 -16.01 -7.29
N SER A 176 -12.66 -15.12 -6.64
CA SER A 176 -12.36 -13.69 -6.60
C SER A 176 -11.46 -13.26 -5.43
N VAL A 177 -11.20 -14.12 -4.45
CA VAL A 177 -10.43 -13.73 -3.24
C VAL A 177 -9.42 -14.79 -2.84
N HIS A 178 -8.26 -14.33 -2.36
CA HIS A 178 -7.25 -15.16 -1.73
C HIS A 178 -6.67 -14.43 -0.52
N THR A 179 -6.60 -15.13 0.61
CA THR A 179 -6.05 -14.61 1.86
C THR A 179 -4.95 -15.54 2.33
N ALA A 180 -3.81 -14.98 2.72
CA ALA A 180 -2.67 -15.73 3.21
C ALA A 180 -1.94 -14.96 4.31
N THR A 181 -1.31 -15.70 5.22
CA THR A 181 -0.38 -15.15 6.20
C THR A 181 1.02 -15.16 5.61
N SER A 182 1.72 -14.04 5.73
CA SER A 182 3.09 -13.89 5.24
C SER A 182 4.02 -14.87 5.95
N PRO A 183 4.76 -15.73 5.22
CA PRO A 183 5.63 -16.73 5.81
C PRO A 183 6.88 -16.09 6.43
N SER A 184 7.65 -16.90 7.16
CA SER A 184 8.95 -16.47 7.69
C SER A 184 9.87 -15.96 6.58
N GLY A 185 10.53 -14.83 6.83
CA GLY A 185 11.47 -14.20 5.90
C GLY A 185 10.83 -13.36 4.80
N ALA A 186 9.50 -13.35 4.66
CA ALA A 186 8.82 -12.52 3.67
C ALA A 186 8.89 -11.03 4.03
N GLN A 187 9.40 -10.23 3.09
CA GLN A 187 9.46 -8.77 3.16
C GLN A 187 8.58 -8.10 2.11
N TRP A 188 8.23 -8.84 1.06
CA TRP A 188 7.34 -8.37 -0.01
C TRP A 188 6.23 -9.36 -0.31
N VAL A 189 5.09 -8.82 -0.72
CA VAL A 189 3.97 -9.56 -1.28
C VAL A 189 3.58 -8.99 -2.64
N GLN A 190 3.19 -9.87 -3.55
CA GLN A 190 2.75 -9.54 -4.90
C GLN A 190 1.38 -10.16 -5.14
N PRO A 191 0.30 -9.35 -5.19
CA PRO A 191 -0.99 -9.83 -5.64
C PRO A 191 -0.95 -10.13 -7.13
N TYR A 192 -1.62 -11.21 -7.52
CA TYR A 192 -1.74 -11.62 -8.91
C TYR A 192 -3.07 -12.29 -9.23
N LEU A 193 -3.40 -12.27 -10.52
CA LEU A 193 -4.50 -12.98 -11.15
C LEU A 193 -3.89 -13.92 -12.18
N SER A 194 -4.12 -15.23 -12.06
CA SER A 194 -3.75 -16.20 -13.07
C SER A 194 -4.96 -16.57 -13.93
N ALA A 195 -4.75 -16.68 -15.23
CA ALA A 195 -5.79 -17.08 -16.17
C ALA A 195 -5.18 -17.91 -17.30
N THR A 196 -5.99 -18.82 -17.85
CA THR A 196 -5.65 -19.64 -19.01
C THR A 196 -6.48 -19.23 -20.21
N GLY A 197 -5.89 -19.33 -21.40
CA GLY A 197 -6.51 -18.99 -22.67
C GLY A 197 -6.17 -17.58 -23.15
N SER A 198 -6.58 -17.30 -24.38
CA SER A 198 -6.30 -16.02 -25.05
C SER A 198 -7.53 -15.12 -25.07
N GLY A 199 -7.32 -13.82 -25.02
CA GLY A 199 -8.41 -12.83 -25.12
C GLY A 199 -8.08 -11.54 -24.40
N THR A 200 -8.87 -10.51 -24.69
CA THR A 200 -8.76 -9.22 -24.02
C THR A 200 -9.87 -9.11 -22.98
N VAL A 201 -9.47 -8.85 -21.73
CA VAL A 201 -10.41 -8.62 -20.63
C VAL A 201 -10.19 -7.24 -20.03
N PRO A 202 -11.25 -6.55 -19.56
CA PRO A 202 -11.07 -5.33 -18.79
C PRO A 202 -10.30 -5.64 -17.50
N MET A 203 -9.46 -4.70 -17.08
CA MET A 203 -8.76 -4.80 -15.82
C MET A 203 -9.77 -4.87 -14.66
N PRO A 204 -9.71 -5.89 -13.79
CA PRO A 204 -10.74 -6.11 -12.80
C PRO A 204 -10.68 -5.08 -11.66
N LEU A 205 -11.86 -4.76 -11.12
CA LEU A 205 -11.94 -4.09 -9.82
C LEU A 205 -11.21 -4.95 -8.80
N SER A 206 -10.36 -4.33 -7.99
CA SER A 206 -9.44 -5.05 -7.11
C SER A 206 -9.29 -4.37 -5.75
N CYS A 207 -9.07 -5.17 -4.72
CA CYS A 207 -8.84 -4.74 -3.36
C CYS A 207 -7.69 -5.53 -2.75
N LEU A 208 -6.69 -4.82 -2.22
CA LEU A 208 -5.62 -5.40 -1.41
C LEU A 208 -5.80 -4.90 0.02
N LEU A 209 -5.86 -5.82 0.97
CA LEU A 209 -6.10 -5.50 2.37
C LEU A 209 -5.11 -6.25 3.28
N TYR A 210 -4.74 -5.60 4.38
CA TYR A 210 -3.91 -6.19 5.43
C TYR A 210 -4.72 -6.39 6.70
N GLY A 211 -4.43 -7.47 7.44
CA GLY A 211 -5.01 -7.75 8.74
C GLY A 211 -6.43 -8.36 8.74
N SER A 212 -7.12 -8.36 7.60
CA SER A 212 -8.44 -8.99 7.46
C SER A 212 -8.73 -9.43 6.03
N VAL A 213 -9.87 -10.10 5.82
CA VAL A 213 -10.32 -10.53 4.49
C VAL A 213 -10.85 -9.33 3.71
N ALA A 214 -10.40 -9.18 2.46
CA ALA A 214 -10.87 -8.11 1.59
C ALA A 214 -12.40 -8.20 1.38
N PRO A 215 -13.15 -7.10 1.61
CA PRO A 215 -14.61 -7.11 1.63
C PRO A 215 -15.21 -7.18 0.22
N GLU A 216 -16.51 -7.46 0.15
CA GLU A 216 -17.27 -7.55 -1.11
C GLU A 216 -17.61 -6.21 -1.75
N ASP A 217 -17.66 -5.13 -0.97
CA ASP A 217 -18.10 -3.80 -1.40
C ASP A 217 -17.04 -3.00 -2.18
N PHE A 218 -15.87 -3.60 -2.47
CA PHE A 218 -14.76 -3.02 -3.24
C PHE A 218 -14.50 -1.54 -2.93
N PRO A 219 -14.05 -1.21 -1.71
CA PRO A 219 -13.68 0.15 -1.37
C PRO A 219 -12.62 0.65 -2.35
N VAL A 220 -12.81 1.87 -2.85
CA VAL A 220 -11.82 2.53 -3.71
C VAL A 220 -10.46 2.56 -3.00
N GLY A 221 -9.41 2.27 -3.76
CA GLY A 221 -8.03 2.26 -3.29
C GLY A 221 -7.65 3.56 -2.58
N GLU A 222 -7.01 3.43 -1.43
CA GLU A 222 -6.49 4.54 -0.65
C GLU A 222 -4.98 4.67 -0.78
N HIS A 223 -4.29 3.75 -1.47
CA HIS A 223 -2.83 3.74 -1.65
C HIS A 223 -2.00 3.53 -0.37
N CYS A 224 -1.14 2.50 -0.36
CA CYS A 224 -0.03 2.37 0.58
C CYS A 224 1.03 3.43 0.27
N ALA A 225 1.12 4.44 1.12
CA ALA A 225 2.03 5.55 0.91
C ALA A 225 3.42 5.29 1.47
N ALA A 226 4.41 5.90 0.82
CA ALA A 226 5.70 6.18 1.40
C ALA A 226 5.56 7.33 2.40
N PHE A 227 6.15 7.20 3.58
CA PHE A 227 6.10 8.23 4.61
C PHE A 227 7.51 8.65 5.07
N ALA A 228 7.60 9.86 5.60
CA ALA A 228 8.69 10.29 6.46
C ALA A 228 8.16 10.72 7.82
N ILE A 229 8.98 10.57 8.85
CA ILE A 229 8.67 11.03 10.20
C ILE A 229 8.79 12.56 10.21
N GLY A 230 7.70 13.24 10.59
CA GLY A 230 7.58 14.69 10.55
C GLY A 230 8.12 15.40 11.80
N ASN A 231 8.15 14.71 12.95
CA ASN A 231 8.55 15.28 14.24
C ASN A 231 9.65 14.44 14.94
N PRO A 232 10.80 14.20 14.29
CA PRO A 232 11.85 13.32 14.83
C PRO A 232 12.42 13.82 16.17
N ASP A 233 12.66 15.12 16.31
CA ASP A 233 13.30 15.69 17.51
C ASP A 233 12.40 15.54 18.75
N GLU A 234 11.09 15.82 18.60
CA GLU A 234 10.10 15.63 19.68
C GLU A 234 10.03 14.18 20.15
N ILE A 235 10.16 13.22 19.22
CA ILE A 235 10.16 11.80 19.56
C ILE A 235 11.43 11.45 20.34
N VAL A 236 12.59 11.90 19.87
CA VAL A 236 13.88 11.63 20.52
C VAL A 236 13.89 12.18 21.95
N ASP A 237 13.36 13.38 22.17
CA ASP A 237 13.30 14.02 23.49
C ASP A 237 12.29 13.34 24.45
N ALA A 238 11.24 12.71 23.92
CA ALA A 238 10.20 12.05 24.71
C ALA A 238 10.56 10.61 25.11
N LEU A 239 11.38 9.91 24.33
CA LEU A 239 11.75 8.53 24.59
C LEU A 239 12.75 8.40 25.76
N PRO A 240 12.78 7.26 26.48
CA PRO A 240 11.97 6.06 26.28
C PRO A 240 10.72 5.95 27.17
N ARG A 241 10.41 6.93 28.04
CA ARG A 241 9.43 6.75 29.14
C ARG A 241 8.19 7.64 29.10
N ARG A 242 7.83 8.20 27.94
CA ARG A 242 6.65 9.06 27.80
C ARG A 242 5.75 8.63 26.64
N THR A 243 4.51 9.11 26.68
CA THR A 243 3.62 9.10 25.53
C THR A 243 4.25 9.90 24.40
N VAL A 244 4.35 9.32 23.22
CA VAL A 244 4.96 9.95 22.05
C VAL A 244 3.87 10.31 21.04
N ALA A 245 3.93 11.52 20.50
CA ALA A 245 3.17 11.88 19.31
C ALA A 245 3.99 11.47 18.08
N LEU A 246 3.40 10.66 17.19
CA LEU A 246 4.04 10.26 15.94
C LEU A 246 3.34 10.99 14.79
N GLU A 247 4.11 11.71 14.00
CA GLU A 247 3.65 12.33 12.77
C GLU A 247 4.34 11.71 11.56
N LEU A 248 3.54 11.32 10.57
CA LEU A 248 4.01 10.78 9.31
C LEU A 248 3.48 11.63 8.16
N LEU A 249 4.39 12.01 7.27
CA LEU A 249 4.11 12.83 6.10
C LEU A 249 4.30 11.99 4.85
N GLU A 250 3.24 11.85 4.06
CA GLU A 250 3.30 11.13 2.78
C GLU A 250 4.27 11.80 1.82
N GLN A 251 5.17 10.99 1.26
CA GLN A 251 6.15 11.37 0.24
C GLN A 251 5.68 10.86 -1.13
N PHE A 252 6.10 11.56 -2.19
CA PHE A 252 5.72 11.27 -3.58
C PHE A 252 6.66 10.30 -4.27
#